data_AF-A0A091S4B6-F1
#
_entry.id   AF-A0A091S4B6-F1
#
_cell.length_a   1.000
_cell.length_b   1.000
_cell.length_c   1.000
_cell.angle_alpha   90.00
_cell.angle_beta   90.00
_cell.angle_gamma   90.00
#
_symmetry.space_group_name_H-M   'P 1'
#
loop_
_entity.id
_entity.type
_entity.pdbx_description
1 polymer ?
#
loop_
_entity_poly.entity_id
_entity_poly.type
_entity_poly.pdbx_seq_one_letter_code
_entity_poly.pdbx_strand_id
1 'polypeptide(L)'
;PDFHLTLDTAQRYQKVKGFGGSVTDSAAINILSLSKDAQNHLIRSYFSEEAAPDFPVRLYTYADADSDFELKHFNLTEEDTRMKV
;
A
#
# COMPACT_ATOMS: atom_id res chain seq x y z
N PRO A 1 -8.52 45.63 0.92
CA PRO A 1 -7.07 45.47 1.09
C PRO A 1 -6.64 44.16 0.46
N ASP A 2 -6.04 44.24 -0.72
CA ASP A 2 -5.77 43.05 -1.53
C ASP A 2 -4.43 42.43 -1.12
N PHE A 3 -4.44 41.12 -0.91
CA PHE A 3 -3.28 40.35 -0.48
C PHE A 3 -2.69 39.63 -1.70
N HIS A 4 -1.40 39.84 -1.96
CA HIS A 4 -0.70 39.26 -3.10
C HIS A 4 0.41 38.31 -2.64
N LEU A 5 0.41 37.08 -3.15
CA LEU A 5 1.47 36.10 -2.95
C LEU A 5 2.33 35.98 -4.21
N THR A 6 3.64 36.01 -4.05
CA THR A 6 4.60 35.90 -5.15
C THR A 6 5.58 34.77 -4.86
N LEU A 7 5.80 33.88 -5.83
CA LEU A 7 6.72 32.76 -5.74
C LEU A 7 7.99 33.04 -6.55
N ASP A 8 9.15 32.98 -5.89
CA ASP A 8 10.46 32.94 -6.55
C ASP A 8 10.92 31.48 -6.68
N THR A 9 11.14 31.01 -7.91
CA THR A 9 11.58 29.62 -8.20
C THR A 9 13.10 29.48 -8.33
N ALA A 10 13.84 30.59 -8.34
CA ALA A 10 15.30 30.60 -8.25
C ALA A 10 15.77 30.41 -6.80
N GLN A 11 15.01 30.91 -5.82
CA GLN A 11 15.29 30.69 -4.40
C GLN A 11 14.95 29.25 -3.99
N ARG A 12 15.98 28.45 -3.65
CA ARG A 12 15.86 27.02 -3.33
C ARG A 12 16.29 26.71 -1.90
N TYR A 13 15.60 25.77 -1.28
CA TYR A 13 15.81 25.33 0.09
C TYR A 13 15.96 23.79 0.16
N GLN A 14 15.53 23.15 1.25
CA GLN A 14 15.60 21.71 1.44
C GLN A 14 14.82 20.92 0.37
N LYS A 15 15.34 19.73 0.03
CA LYS A 15 14.57 18.75 -0.74
C LYS A 15 13.61 18.02 0.20
N VAL A 16 12.33 17.96 -0.16
CA VAL A 16 11.35 17.09 0.52
C VAL A 16 11.67 15.63 0.20
N LYS A 17 11.74 14.77 1.22
CA LYS A 17 12.04 13.34 1.06
C LYS A 17 10.82 12.52 0.62
N GLY A 18 9.63 12.90 1.07
CA GLY A 18 8.36 12.21 0.83
C GLY A 18 7.34 12.52 1.92
N PHE A 19 6.17 11.90 1.83
CA PHE A 19 5.07 11.96 2.80
C PHE A 19 4.57 10.54 3.09
N GLY A 20 3.93 10.31 4.23
CA GLY A 20 3.43 8.99 4.62
C GLY A 20 2.84 8.95 6.03
N GLY A 21 2.51 7.75 6.50
CA GLY A 21 1.99 7.49 7.85
C GLY A 21 2.88 6.53 8.65
N SER A 22 2.49 6.25 9.90
CA SER A 22 3.17 5.27 10.77
C SER A 22 2.36 3.99 10.85
N VAL A 23 3.02 2.84 10.60
CA VAL A 23 2.43 1.51 10.80
C VAL A 23 2.70 1.09 12.25
N THR A 24 1.71 1.30 13.12
CA THR A 24 1.75 0.92 14.55
C THR A 24 0.88 -0.30 14.82
N ASP A 25 1.06 -0.97 15.96
CA ASP A 25 0.22 -2.08 16.38
C ASP A 25 -1.27 -1.71 16.39
N SER A 26 -1.61 -0.52 16.89
CA SER A 26 -2.99 0.00 16.89
C SER A 26 -3.52 0.19 15.46
N ALA A 27 -2.69 0.67 14.52
CA ALA A 27 -3.08 0.77 13.12
C ALA A 27 -3.29 -0.62 12.50
N ALA A 28 -2.39 -1.57 12.76
CA ALA A 28 -2.49 -2.94 12.27
C ALA A 28 -3.74 -3.66 12.81
N ILE A 29 -4.01 -3.59 14.12
CA ILE A 29 -5.19 -4.17 14.75
C ILE A 29 -6.48 -3.58 14.16
N ASN A 30 -6.55 -2.24 14.04
CA ASN A 30 -7.72 -1.57 13.48
C ASN A 30 -7.94 -1.94 12.02
N ILE A 31 -6.89 -1.97 11.19
CA ILE A 31 -6.99 -2.41 9.78
C ILE A 31 -7.43 -3.88 9.70
N LEU A 32 -6.80 -4.79 10.45
CA LEU A 32 -7.13 -6.22 10.44
C LEU A 32 -8.54 -6.53 10.97
N SER A 33 -9.15 -5.63 11.74
CA SER A 33 -10.56 -5.75 12.18
C SER A 33 -11.58 -5.44 11.09
N LEU A 34 -11.17 -4.85 9.97
CA LEU A 34 -12.04 -4.55 8.82
C LEU A 34 -12.27 -5.79 7.95
N SER A 35 -13.34 -5.78 7.15
CA SER A 35 -13.53 -6.76 6.08
C SER A 35 -12.40 -6.69 5.04
N LYS A 36 -12.15 -7.77 4.31
CA LYS A 36 -11.03 -7.84 3.36
C LYS A 36 -11.08 -6.75 2.29
N ASP A 37 -12.27 -6.42 1.79
CA ASP A 37 -12.46 -5.34 0.80
C ASP A 37 -12.17 -3.97 1.42
N ALA A 38 -12.61 -3.72 2.66
CA ALA A 38 -12.33 -2.48 3.37
C ALA A 38 -10.84 -2.32 3.71
N GLN A 39 -10.13 -3.41 4.03
CA GLN A 39 -8.66 -3.40 4.16
C GLN A 39 -7.98 -2.99 2.85
N ASN A 40 -8.39 -3.62 1.73
CA ASN A 40 -7.80 -3.36 0.42
C ASN A 40 -8.05 -1.91 -0.03
N HIS A 41 -9.28 -1.40 0.14
CA HIS A 41 -9.61 0.00 -0.14
C HIS A 41 -8.78 0.96 0.72
N LEU A 42 -8.66 0.71 2.03
CA LEU A 42 -7.87 1.56 2.95
C LEU A 42 -6.40 1.64 2.53
N ILE A 43 -5.76 0.49 2.26
CA ILE A 43 -4.35 0.45 1.83
C ILE A 43 -4.17 1.17 0.49
N ARG A 44 -5.06 0.94 -0.48
CA ARG A 44 -5.01 1.66 -1.77
C ARG A 44 -5.17 3.17 -1.59
N SER A 45 -6.10 3.64 -0.74
CA SER A 45 -6.28 5.07 -0.44
C SER A 45 -5.03 5.76 0.12
N TYR A 46 -4.08 5.02 0.70
CA TYR A 46 -2.81 5.56 1.20
C TYR A 46 -1.62 5.45 0.22
N PHE A 47 -1.63 4.46 -0.68
CA PHE A 47 -0.40 4.03 -1.39
C PHE A 47 -0.53 3.84 -2.91
N SER A 48 -1.73 3.96 -3.50
CA SER A 48 -1.89 3.92 -4.97
C SER A 48 -1.84 5.32 -5.58
N GLU A 49 -1.25 5.45 -6.78
CA GLU A 49 -1.25 6.71 -7.54
C GLU A 49 -2.69 7.12 -7.92
N GLU A 50 -3.53 6.13 -8.22
CA GLU A 50 -4.95 6.25 -8.45
C GLU A 50 -5.71 5.66 -7.25
N ALA A 51 -6.24 6.53 -6.37
CA ALA A 51 -7.04 6.13 -5.20
C ALA A 51 -8.45 5.62 -5.59
N ALA A 52 -8.53 4.61 -6.44
CA ALA A 52 -9.74 4.00 -7.00
C ALA A 52 -9.52 2.52 -7.39
N PRO A 53 -10.52 1.63 -7.22
CA PRO A 53 -10.37 0.18 -7.31
C PRO A 53 -9.67 -0.42 -6.07
N ASP A 54 -9.31 -1.70 -5.98
CA ASP A 54 -9.44 -2.82 -6.94
C ASP A 54 -9.59 -4.15 -6.21
N PHE A 55 -9.97 -5.19 -6.95
CA PHE A 55 -10.08 -6.56 -6.46
C PHE A 55 -8.95 -7.46 -6.98
N PRO A 56 -8.29 -8.25 -6.11
CA PRO A 56 -7.57 -9.43 -6.59
C PRO A 56 -8.57 -10.46 -7.12
N VAL A 57 -8.34 -10.96 -8.34
CA VAL A 57 -9.22 -11.92 -9.04
C VAL A 57 -9.30 -13.28 -8.32
N ARG A 58 -8.36 -13.56 -7.41
CA ARG A 58 -8.25 -14.83 -6.69
C ARG A 58 -7.60 -14.62 -5.31
N LEU A 59 -8.04 -15.38 -4.30
CA LEU A 59 -7.27 -15.57 -3.06
C LEU A 59 -6.19 -16.63 -3.28
N TYR A 60 -4.96 -16.30 -2.90
CA TYR A 60 -3.81 -17.20 -2.87
C TYR A 60 -2.91 -16.83 -1.68
N THR A 61 -2.06 -17.77 -1.27
CA THR A 61 -0.92 -17.52 -0.39
C THR A 61 0.33 -18.14 -0.99
N TYR A 62 1.52 -17.74 -0.52
CA TYR A 62 2.77 -18.35 -0.97
C TYR A 62 2.95 -19.80 -0.46
N ALA A 63 2.06 -20.30 0.40
CA ALA A 63 2.12 -21.61 1.01
C ALA A 63 0.72 -22.26 1.10
N ASP A 64 0.00 -22.30 -0.03
CA ASP A 64 -1.33 -22.93 -0.15
C ASP A 64 -1.30 -24.49 -0.03
N ALA A 65 -0.15 -25.08 0.29
CA ALA A 65 0.00 -26.50 0.54
C ALA A 65 -0.38 -26.85 2.00
N ASP A 66 -1.45 -27.62 2.16
CA ASP A 66 -1.92 -28.08 3.48
C ASP A 66 -0.79 -28.77 4.27
N SER A 67 -0.64 -28.36 5.53
CA SER A 67 0.37 -28.88 6.48
C SER A 67 1.85 -28.69 6.08
N ASP A 68 2.17 -27.76 5.18
CA ASP A 68 3.57 -27.43 4.82
C ASP A 68 4.27 -26.53 5.86
N PHE A 69 4.36 -27.01 7.10
CA PHE A 69 5.02 -26.32 8.22
C PHE A 69 6.52 -26.07 7.99
N GLU A 70 7.13 -26.77 7.05
CA GLU A 70 8.54 -26.63 6.67
C GLU A 70 8.73 -25.71 5.44
N LEU A 71 7.65 -25.15 4.88
CA LEU A 71 7.63 -24.23 3.74
C LEU A 71 8.33 -24.78 2.47
N LYS A 72 8.27 -26.09 2.26
CA LYS A 72 8.91 -26.78 1.12
C LYS A 72 8.30 -26.42 -0.24
N HIS A 73 7.07 -25.93 -0.25
CA HIS A 73 6.31 -25.53 -1.43
C HIS A 73 6.10 -24.01 -1.46
N PHE A 74 6.88 -23.25 -0.69
CA PHE A 74 6.87 -21.79 -0.76
C PHE A 74 7.19 -21.33 -2.18
N ASN A 75 6.27 -20.61 -2.81
CA ASN A 75 6.48 -20.09 -4.16
C ASN A 75 5.77 -18.74 -4.39
N LEU A 76 6.37 -17.93 -5.25
CA LEU A 76 5.73 -16.73 -5.79
C LEU A 76 4.71 -17.14 -6.86
N THR A 77 3.57 -16.44 -6.94
CA THR A 77 2.56 -16.76 -7.95
C THR A 77 2.77 -15.98 -9.25
N GLU A 78 1.93 -16.21 -10.26
CA GLU A 78 2.01 -15.45 -11.51
C GLU A 78 1.67 -13.97 -11.29
N GLU A 79 0.83 -13.67 -10.30
CA GLU A 79 0.51 -12.31 -9.87
C GLU A 79 1.75 -11.56 -9.33
N ASP A 80 2.62 -12.22 -8.55
CA ASP A 80 3.87 -11.61 -8.07
C ASP A 80 4.91 -11.44 -9.17
N THR A 81 5.05 -12.46 -10.01
CA THR A 81 6.14 -12.53 -11.00
C THR A 81 5.85 -11.80 -12.30
N ARG A 82 4.58 -11.44 -12.56
CA ARG A 82 4.16 -10.79 -13.82
C ARG A 82 3.24 -9.57 -13.66
N MET A 83 2.64 -9.33 -12.49
CA MET A 83 1.64 -8.25 -12.32
C MET A 83 2.03 -7.19 -11.27
N LYS A 84 3.07 -7.43 -10.47
CA LYS A 84 3.66 -6.44 -9.56
C LYS A 84 4.95 -5.90 -10.19
N VAL A 85 5.09 -4.58 -10.27
CA VAL A 85 6.27 -3.84 -10.75
C VAL A 85 6.83 -3.03 -9.60
#